data_AF-A0A970BZ87-F1
#
_entry.id   AF-A0A970BZ87-F1
#
_cell.length_a   1.000
_cell.length_b   1.000
_cell.length_c   1.000
_cell.angle_alpha   90.00
_cell.angle_beta   90.00
_cell.angle_gamma   90.00
#
_symmetry.space_group_name_H-M   'P 1'
#
loop_
_entity.id
_entity.type
_entity.pdbx_description
1 polymer ?
#
loop_
_entity_poly.entity_id
_entity_poly.type
_entity_poly.pdbx_seq_one_letter_code
_entity_poly.pdbx_strand_id
1 'polypeptide(L)'
;MAKSIEAFVEKLHAEGVAAGRKQADQLLADAQGQAEQTLAEAKADAEGIVAEARAEAQRIAARERSELDLAIRDTILAFRAQISRAVEALLHHEVSAALGDTDFLKTLIGDVVANYAREDARSSEQIRISVNPQAIAAITDWALKYMGSDNPAHAHLDLHSTLKTLGFEYQVAESTVEVTVESVVDVLLEQVSPRLREVLDRVMREADGKKA
;
A
#
# COMPACT_ATOMS: atom_id res chain seq x y z
N MET A 1 -90.95 48.75 48.97
CA MET A 1 -89.91 47.72 49.21
C MET A 1 -89.45 47.01 47.92
N ALA A 2 -90.08 47.20 46.75
CA ALA A 2 -89.64 46.57 45.48
C ALA A 2 -88.32 47.16 44.91
N LYS A 3 -88.14 48.49 44.96
CA LYS A 3 -86.96 49.20 44.45
C LYS A 3 -85.60 48.80 45.05
N SER A 4 -85.57 48.12 46.21
CA SER A 4 -84.31 47.70 46.84
C SER A 4 -83.83 46.32 46.39
N ILE A 5 -84.73 45.45 45.92
CA ILE A 5 -84.38 44.12 45.42
C ILE A 5 -83.83 44.23 43.99
N GLU A 6 -84.47 45.03 43.14
CA GLU A 6 -84.01 45.27 41.76
C GLU A 6 -82.60 45.86 41.74
N ALA A 7 -82.33 46.88 42.56
CA ALA A 7 -80.99 47.47 42.69
C ALA A 7 -79.94 46.49 43.24
N PHE A 8 -80.34 45.54 44.09
CA PHE A 8 -79.44 44.51 44.61
C PHE A 8 -79.12 43.44 43.55
N VAL A 9 -80.11 43.02 42.76
CA VAL A 9 -79.93 42.10 41.63
C VAL A 9 -79.03 42.72 40.56
N GLU A 10 -79.23 44.00 40.25
CA GLU A 10 -78.43 44.72 39.26
C GLU A 10 -76.97 44.88 39.72
N LYS A 11 -76.75 45.16 41.01
CA LYS A 11 -75.42 45.20 41.62
C LYS A 11 -74.76 43.82 41.62
N LEU A 12 -75.48 42.77 42.01
CA LEU A 12 -74.98 41.39 42.01
C LEU A 12 -74.60 40.93 40.59
N HIS A 13 -75.41 41.30 39.59
CA HIS A 13 -75.12 41.02 38.19
C HIS A 13 -73.87 41.77 37.72
N ALA A 14 -73.74 43.06 38.05
CA ALA A 14 -72.55 43.85 37.71
C ALA A 14 -71.27 43.30 38.36
N GLU A 15 -71.34 42.91 39.65
CA GLU A 15 -70.24 42.29 40.37
C GLU A 15 -69.87 40.91 39.79
N GLY A 16 -70.87 40.10 39.41
CA GLY A 16 -70.66 38.81 38.75
C GLY A 16 -70.02 38.95 37.36
N VAL A 17 -70.48 39.91 36.55
CA VAL A 17 -69.89 40.22 35.23
C VAL A 17 -68.46 40.76 35.38
N ALA A 18 -68.20 41.63 36.36
CA ALA A 18 -66.87 42.15 36.62
C ALA A 18 -65.90 41.06 37.09
N ALA A 19 -66.33 40.17 37.99
CA ALA A 19 -65.55 39.02 38.43
C ALA A 19 -65.26 38.04 37.28
N GLY A 20 -66.26 37.76 36.44
CA GLY A 20 -66.11 36.91 35.26
C GLY A 20 -65.14 37.49 34.22
N ARG A 21 -65.22 38.80 33.94
CA ARG A 21 -64.26 39.48 33.06
C ARG A 21 -62.84 39.40 33.61
N LYS A 22 -62.66 39.67 34.91
CA LYS A 22 -61.34 39.57 35.55
C LYS A 22 -60.73 38.16 35.46
N GLN A 23 -61.54 37.12 35.65
CA GLN A 23 -61.09 35.73 35.50
C GLN A 23 -60.78 35.38 34.04
N ALA A 24 -61.58 35.88 33.09
CA ALA A 24 -61.32 35.68 31.67
C ALA A 24 -60.02 36.36 31.23
N ASP A 25 -59.78 37.59 31.70
CA ASP A 25 -58.55 38.34 31.42
C ASP A 25 -57.32 37.63 32.01
N GLN A 26 -57.42 37.09 33.23
CA GLN A 26 -56.37 36.27 33.83
C GLN A 26 -56.11 34.98 33.05
N LEU A 27 -57.16 34.26 32.65
CA LEU A 27 -57.02 33.04 31.85
C LEU A 27 -56.37 33.33 30.49
N LEU A 28 -56.74 34.45 29.86
CA LEU A 28 -56.15 34.87 28.58
C LEU A 28 -54.65 35.20 28.75
N ALA A 29 -54.29 35.91 29.81
CA ALA A 29 -52.90 36.25 30.11
C ALA A 29 -52.07 34.99 30.40
N ASP A 30 -52.60 34.05 31.19
CA ASP A 30 -51.93 32.79 31.50
C ASP A 30 -51.75 31.94 30.22
N ALA A 31 -52.78 31.85 29.38
CA ALA A 31 -52.71 31.13 28.11
C ALA A 31 -51.70 31.76 27.13
N GLN A 32 -51.64 33.09 27.07
CA GLN A 32 -50.65 33.80 26.27
C GLN A 32 -49.22 33.53 26.79
N GLY A 33 -49.01 33.58 28.11
CA GLY A 33 -47.72 33.27 28.72
C GLY A 33 -47.27 31.83 28.45
N GLN A 34 -48.17 30.85 28.56
CA GLN A 34 -47.88 29.44 28.25
C GLN A 34 -47.56 29.24 26.76
N ALA A 35 -48.29 29.93 25.87
CA ALA A 35 -48.03 29.87 24.44
C ALA A 35 -46.65 30.46 24.09
N GLU A 36 -46.29 31.60 24.67
CA GLU A 36 -44.97 32.22 24.51
C GLU A 36 -43.85 31.31 25.02
N GLN A 37 -44.04 30.71 26.21
CA GLN A 37 -43.07 29.76 26.78
C GLN A 37 -42.89 28.55 25.87
N THR A 38 -43.98 27.92 25.43
CA THR A 38 -43.93 26.76 24.52
C THR A 38 -43.21 27.11 23.22
N LEU A 39 -43.47 28.31 22.68
CA LEU A 39 -42.84 28.77 21.44
C LEU A 39 -41.35 29.07 21.62
N ALA A 40 -40.94 29.56 22.80
CA ALA A 40 -39.55 29.79 23.14
C ALA A 40 -38.78 28.46 23.31
N GLU A 41 -39.38 27.49 24.02
CA GLU A 41 -38.83 26.14 24.19
C GLU A 41 -38.68 25.44 22.83
N ALA A 42 -39.72 25.45 21.99
CA ALA A 42 -39.66 24.85 20.66
C ALA A 42 -38.60 25.50 19.75
N LYS A 43 -38.38 26.81 19.85
CA LYS A 43 -37.30 27.50 19.12
C LYS A 43 -35.93 27.10 19.62
N ALA A 44 -35.74 27.05 20.94
CA ALA A 44 -34.48 26.63 21.54
C ALA A 44 -34.13 25.18 21.17
N ASP A 45 -35.11 24.28 21.19
CA ASP A 45 -34.95 22.89 20.77
C ASP A 45 -34.58 22.79 19.28
N ALA A 46 -35.27 23.54 18.42
CA ALA A 46 -34.98 23.57 16.99
C ALA A 46 -33.56 24.10 16.71
N GLU A 47 -33.13 25.16 17.38
CA GLU A 47 -31.77 25.69 17.30
C GLU A 47 -30.73 24.67 17.79
N GLY A 48 -31.03 23.96 18.88
CA GLY A 48 -30.21 22.89 19.41
C GLY A 48 -30.01 21.74 18.42
N ILE A 49 -31.11 21.26 17.84
CA ILE A 49 -31.10 20.19 16.81
C ILE A 49 -30.27 20.62 15.60
N VAL A 50 -30.44 21.85 15.11
CA VAL A 50 -29.68 22.35 13.95
C VAL A 50 -28.19 22.50 14.29
N ALA A 51 -27.86 22.96 15.50
CA ALA A 51 -26.48 23.09 15.94
C ALA A 51 -25.79 21.72 16.06
N GLU A 52 -26.47 20.73 16.65
CA GLU A 52 -25.97 19.37 16.78
C GLU A 52 -25.79 18.70 15.41
N ALA A 53 -26.78 18.83 14.52
CA ALA A 53 -26.69 18.29 13.15
C ALA A 53 -25.51 18.88 12.37
N ARG A 54 -25.24 20.19 12.52
CA ARG A 54 -24.09 20.84 11.90
C ARG A 54 -22.77 20.37 12.48
N ALA A 55 -22.67 20.23 13.80
CA ALA A 55 -21.48 19.72 14.46
C ALA A 55 -21.19 18.28 14.02
N GLU A 56 -22.22 17.43 13.93
CA GLU A 56 -22.07 16.07 13.47
C GLU A 56 -21.66 15.99 11.99
N ALA A 57 -22.28 16.79 11.12
CA ALA A 57 -21.89 16.86 9.71
C ALA A 57 -20.41 17.27 9.54
N GLN A 58 -19.91 18.21 10.35
CA GLN A 58 -18.50 18.59 10.34
C GLN A 58 -17.58 17.47 10.81
N ARG A 59 -17.97 16.74 11.88
CA ARG A 59 -17.22 15.57 12.37
C ARG A 59 -17.15 14.47 11.31
N ILE A 60 -18.27 14.17 10.65
CA ILE A 60 -18.34 13.19 9.57
C ILE A 60 -17.43 13.61 8.42
N ALA A 61 -17.55 14.86 7.93
CA ALA A 61 -16.72 15.33 6.83
C ALA A 61 -15.21 15.29 7.14
N ALA A 62 -14.81 15.65 8.36
CA ALA A 62 -13.41 15.56 8.80
C ALA A 62 -12.92 14.10 8.85
N ARG A 63 -13.77 13.19 9.33
CA ARG A 63 -13.49 11.75 9.36
C ARG A 63 -13.38 11.17 7.95
N GLU A 64 -14.34 11.45 7.08
CA GLU A 64 -14.34 10.97 5.69
C GLU A 64 -13.10 11.43 4.93
N ARG A 65 -12.68 12.68 5.13
CA ARG A 65 -11.45 13.19 4.53
C ARG A 65 -10.22 12.41 5.00
N SER A 66 -10.16 12.11 6.30
CA SER A 66 -9.06 11.32 6.87
C SER A 66 -9.06 9.88 6.36
N GLU A 67 -10.25 9.26 6.25
CA GLU A 67 -10.40 7.91 5.68
C GLU A 67 -10.02 7.87 4.20
N LEU A 68 -10.36 8.91 3.43
CA LEU A 68 -9.97 9.05 2.03
C LEU A 68 -8.45 9.19 1.88
N ASP A 69 -7.80 10.00 2.72
CA ASP A 69 -6.33 10.17 2.70
C ASP A 69 -5.62 8.84 3.01
N LEU A 70 -6.14 8.05 3.96
CA LEU A 70 -5.66 6.71 4.25
C LEU A 70 -5.84 5.76 3.05
N ALA A 71 -7.04 5.74 2.46
CA ALA A 71 -7.32 4.89 1.29
C ALA A 71 -6.41 5.22 0.10
N ILE A 72 -6.11 6.51 -0.12
CA ILE A 72 -5.15 6.95 -1.14
C ILE A 72 -3.76 6.40 -0.82
N ARG A 73 -3.28 6.58 0.42
CA ARG A 73 -1.98 6.08 0.85
C ARG A 73 -1.87 4.57 0.68
N ASP A 74 -2.88 3.82 1.07
CA ASP A 74 -2.89 2.36 0.96
C ASP A 74 -2.90 1.91 -0.50
N THR A 75 -3.67 2.59 -1.35
CA THR A 75 -3.68 2.34 -2.80
C THR A 75 -2.31 2.56 -3.42
N ILE A 76 -1.62 3.63 -3.01
CA ILE A 76 -0.26 3.94 -3.44
C ILE A 76 0.71 2.83 -3.03
N LEU A 77 0.65 2.36 -1.78
CA LEU A 77 1.51 1.29 -1.28
C LEU A 77 1.23 -0.03 -2.00
N ALA A 78 -0.04 -0.37 -2.22
CA ALA A 78 -0.43 -1.56 -2.95
C ALA A 78 0.08 -1.53 -4.40
N PHE A 79 -0.02 -0.39 -5.07
CA PHE A 79 0.50 -0.19 -6.42
C PHE A 79 2.02 -0.38 -6.48
N ARG A 80 2.77 0.24 -5.56
CA ARG A 80 4.23 0.05 -5.46
C ARG A 80 4.60 -1.43 -5.32
N ALA A 81 3.90 -2.13 -4.42
CA ALA A 81 4.16 -3.55 -4.19
C ALA A 81 3.84 -4.42 -5.43
N GLN A 82 2.77 -4.09 -6.17
CA GLN A 82 2.43 -4.77 -7.41
C GLN A 82 3.49 -4.58 -8.49
N ILE A 83 3.99 -3.35 -8.68
CA ILE A 83 5.03 -3.08 -9.67
C ILE A 83 6.34 -3.81 -9.29
N SER A 84 6.75 -3.77 -8.02
CA SER A 84 7.93 -4.52 -7.56
C SER A 84 7.83 -6.01 -7.85
N ARG A 85 6.68 -6.64 -7.52
CA ARG A 85 6.45 -8.06 -7.83
C ARG A 85 6.45 -8.36 -9.33
N ALA A 86 5.91 -7.44 -10.14
CA ALA A 86 5.91 -7.61 -11.60
C ALA A 86 7.33 -7.56 -12.18
N VAL A 87 8.18 -6.67 -11.68
CA VAL A 87 9.60 -6.58 -12.08
C VAL A 87 10.36 -7.83 -11.64
N GLU A 88 10.18 -8.27 -10.39
CA GLU A 88 10.76 -9.51 -9.87
C GLU A 88 10.36 -10.72 -10.72
N ALA A 89 9.06 -10.89 -11.01
CA ALA A 89 8.58 -11.98 -11.86
C ALA A 89 9.17 -11.94 -13.29
N LEU A 90 9.33 -10.73 -13.86
CA LEU A 90 9.99 -10.55 -15.15
C LEU A 90 11.46 -10.97 -15.09
N LEU A 91 12.19 -10.56 -14.05
CA LEU A 91 13.59 -10.94 -13.86
C LEU A 91 13.74 -12.46 -13.73
N HIS A 92 12.91 -13.12 -12.90
CA HIS A 92 12.92 -14.58 -12.80
C HIS A 92 12.68 -15.25 -14.15
N HIS A 93 11.71 -14.76 -14.93
CA HIS A 93 11.42 -15.30 -16.26
C HIS A 93 12.62 -15.17 -17.21
N GLU A 94 13.17 -13.97 -17.36
CA GLU A 94 14.27 -13.71 -18.30
C GLU A 94 15.57 -14.39 -17.88
N VAL A 95 15.90 -14.38 -16.58
CA VAL A 95 17.10 -15.06 -16.06
C VAL A 95 16.97 -16.57 -16.20
N SER A 96 15.80 -17.14 -15.93
CA SER A 96 15.55 -18.57 -16.12
C SER A 96 15.68 -18.97 -17.60
N ALA A 97 15.14 -18.16 -18.52
CA ALA A 97 15.29 -18.37 -19.95
C ALA A 97 16.78 -18.30 -20.39
N ALA A 98 17.52 -17.31 -19.91
CA ALA A 98 18.95 -17.15 -20.22
C ALA A 98 19.81 -18.28 -19.66
N LEU A 99 19.64 -18.66 -18.39
CA LEU A 99 20.39 -19.76 -17.78
C LEU A 99 19.95 -21.14 -18.28
N GLY A 100 18.76 -21.25 -18.87
CA GLY A 100 18.30 -22.42 -19.60
C GLY A 100 18.90 -22.55 -21.00
N ASP A 101 19.42 -21.47 -21.59
CA ASP A 101 20.13 -21.51 -22.87
C ASP A 101 21.54 -22.07 -22.67
N THR A 102 21.78 -23.22 -23.28
CA THR A 102 23.05 -23.94 -23.18
C THR A 102 24.21 -23.14 -23.78
N ASP A 103 23.99 -22.34 -24.82
CA ASP A 103 25.08 -21.57 -25.46
C ASP A 103 25.44 -20.33 -24.64
N PHE A 104 24.45 -19.67 -24.05
CA PHE A 104 24.68 -18.62 -23.05
C PHE A 104 25.44 -19.18 -21.85
N LEU A 105 25.01 -20.33 -21.31
CA LEU A 105 25.63 -20.97 -20.16
C LEU A 105 27.10 -21.34 -20.42
N LYS A 106 27.43 -21.88 -21.61
CA LYS A 106 28.82 -22.14 -22.03
C LYS A 106 29.66 -20.84 -22.04
N THR A 107 29.11 -19.78 -22.61
CA THR A 107 29.81 -18.48 -22.70
C THR A 107 30.07 -17.93 -21.31
N LEU A 108 29.06 -17.94 -20.45
CA LEU A 108 29.13 -17.44 -19.09
C LEU A 108 30.14 -18.22 -18.23
N ILE A 109 30.13 -19.56 -18.31
CA ILE A 109 31.13 -20.40 -17.65
C ILE A 109 32.53 -20.08 -18.18
N GLY A 110 32.69 -19.92 -19.50
CA GLY A 110 33.95 -19.53 -20.12
C GLY A 110 34.48 -18.20 -19.61
N ASP A 111 33.63 -17.20 -19.48
CA ASP A 111 33.97 -15.87 -18.96
C ASP A 111 34.36 -15.90 -17.48
N VAL A 112 33.61 -16.65 -16.65
CA VAL A 112 33.94 -16.83 -15.23
C VAL A 112 35.30 -17.53 -15.11
N VAL A 113 35.49 -18.66 -15.79
CA VAL A 113 36.79 -19.37 -15.77
C VAL A 113 37.91 -18.47 -16.29
N ALA A 114 37.71 -17.73 -17.38
CA ALA A 114 38.75 -16.86 -17.94
C ALA A 114 39.12 -15.69 -17.02
N ASN A 115 38.16 -15.11 -16.30
CA ASN A 115 38.40 -13.99 -15.40
C ASN A 115 39.06 -14.46 -14.09
N TYR A 116 38.56 -15.54 -13.49
CA TYR A 116 39.07 -16.02 -12.19
C TYR A 116 40.35 -16.87 -12.34
N ALA A 117 40.50 -17.67 -13.41
CA ALA A 117 41.76 -18.40 -13.64
C ALA A 117 42.95 -17.46 -13.92
N ARG A 118 42.72 -16.21 -14.37
CA ARG A 118 43.78 -15.21 -14.54
C ARG A 118 44.23 -14.58 -13.22
N GLU A 119 43.32 -14.44 -12.26
CA GLU A 119 43.63 -13.91 -10.92
C GLU A 119 44.26 -15.00 -10.03
N ASP A 120 43.81 -16.25 -10.18
CA ASP A 120 44.24 -17.41 -9.38
C ASP A 120 45.39 -18.22 -9.99
N ALA A 121 45.91 -17.86 -11.18
CA ALA A 121 47.03 -18.53 -11.90
C ALA A 121 48.35 -18.67 -11.11
N ARG A 122 48.41 -18.25 -9.85
CA ARG A 122 49.53 -18.51 -8.93
C ARG A 122 49.38 -19.82 -8.15
N SER A 123 48.20 -20.42 -8.12
CA SER A 123 47.93 -21.65 -7.38
C SER A 123 47.42 -22.74 -8.33
N SER A 124 48.02 -23.93 -8.25
CA SER A 124 47.65 -25.12 -9.02
C SER A 124 46.35 -25.75 -8.48
N GLU A 125 45.31 -24.95 -8.31
CA GLU A 125 44.07 -25.35 -7.66
C GLU A 125 43.08 -25.91 -8.67
N GLN A 126 42.37 -26.97 -8.26
CA GLN A 126 41.35 -27.62 -9.07
C GLN A 126 40.11 -26.72 -9.13
N ILE A 127 39.63 -26.47 -10.35
CA ILE A 127 38.39 -25.72 -10.57
C ILE A 127 37.26 -26.74 -10.66
N ARG A 128 36.30 -26.65 -9.76
CA ARG A 128 35.10 -27.49 -9.81
C ARG A 128 33.93 -26.67 -10.34
N ILE A 129 33.24 -27.20 -11.34
CA ILE A 129 32.01 -26.61 -11.87
C ILE A 129 30.87 -27.61 -11.75
N SER A 130 29.83 -27.22 -11.03
CA SER A 130 28.60 -28.00 -10.87
C SER A 130 27.50 -27.38 -11.72
N VAL A 131 26.93 -28.15 -12.65
CA VAL A 131 25.85 -27.70 -13.53
C VAL A 131 24.63 -28.60 -13.37
N ASN A 132 23.52 -28.19 -13.96
CA ASN A 132 22.32 -29.02 -13.94
C ASN A 132 22.48 -30.28 -14.84
N PRO A 133 21.79 -31.39 -14.52
CA PRO A 133 21.92 -32.64 -15.28
C PRO A 133 21.53 -32.55 -16.76
N GLN A 134 20.71 -31.57 -17.15
CA GLN A 134 20.28 -31.45 -18.54
C GLN A 134 21.37 -30.79 -19.41
N ALA A 135 22.20 -29.91 -18.84
CA ALA A 135 23.26 -29.22 -19.57
C ALA A 135 24.63 -29.92 -19.49
N ILE A 136 24.84 -30.85 -18.54
CA ILE A 136 26.16 -31.48 -18.28
C ILE A 136 26.80 -32.10 -19.54
N ALA A 137 26.03 -32.80 -20.38
CA ALA A 137 26.57 -33.45 -21.57
C ALA A 137 27.10 -32.42 -22.58
N ALA A 138 26.30 -31.41 -22.89
CA ALA A 138 26.67 -30.36 -23.83
C ALA A 138 27.80 -29.47 -23.31
N ILE A 139 27.86 -29.23 -22.00
CA ILE A 139 28.94 -28.49 -21.35
C ILE A 139 30.23 -29.31 -21.31
N THR A 140 30.17 -30.61 -21.06
CA THR A 140 31.34 -31.50 -21.07
C THR A 140 31.97 -31.55 -22.46
N ASP A 141 31.17 -31.74 -23.51
CA ASP A 141 31.64 -31.74 -24.90
C ASP A 141 32.29 -30.40 -25.29
N TRP A 142 31.71 -29.29 -24.82
CA TRP A 142 32.27 -27.96 -25.03
C TRP A 142 33.57 -27.77 -24.26
N ALA A 143 33.62 -28.14 -22.97
CA ALA A 143 34.80 -27.99 -22.13
C ALA A 143 36.00 -28.77 -22.65
N LEU A 144 35.81 -30.00 -23.14
CA LEU A 144 36.86 -30.79 -23.77
C LEU A 144 37.45 -30.10 -25.01
N LYS A 145 36.61 -29.44 -25.82
CA LYS A 145 37.06 -28.66 -26.99
C LYS A 145 37.73 -27.35 -26.58
N TYR A 146 37.18 -26.66 -25.58
CA TYR A 146 37.69 -25.42 -25.04
C TYR A 146 39.10 -25.60 -24.44
N MET A 147 39.32 -26.71 -23.71
CA MET A 147 40.61 -27.09 -23.14
C MET A 147 41.58 -27.72 -24.15
N GLY A 148 41.09 -28.30 -25.26
CA GLY A 148 41.93 -28.93 -26.28
C GLY A 148 42.63 -27.97 -27.25
N SER A 149 42.42 -26.66 -27.10
CA SER A 149 43.05 -25.61 -27.91
C SER A 149 44.21 -24.94 -27.16
N ASP A 150 45.39 -24.84 -27.79
CA ASP A 150 46.70 -24.40 -27.24
C ASP A 150 46.65 -23.24 -26.22
N ASN A 151 46.41 -23.52 -24.94
CA ASN A 151 46.46 -22.53 -23.87
C ASN A 151 47.12 -23.13 -22.60
N PRO A 152 48.30 -22.66 -22.18
CA PRO A 152 49.12 -23.32 -21.15
C PRO A 152 48.58 -23.27 -19.71
N ALA A 153 47.38 -22.72 -19.48
CA ALA A 153 46.73 -22.67 -18.18
C ALA A 153 45.55 -23.67 -18.12
N HIS A 154 45.83 -24.96 -18.25
CA HIS A 154 44.81 -25.98 -18.01
C HIS A 154 44.66 -26.19 -16.51
N ALA A 155 43.83 -25.34 -15.89
CA ALA A 155 43.20 -25.72 -14.63
C ALA A 155 42.53 -27.09 -14.82
N HIS A 156 42.74 -28.02 -13.88
CA HIS A 156 41.98 -29.25 -13.84
C HIS A 156 40.52 -28.86 -13.59
N LEU A 157 39.72 -28.83 -14.67
CA LEU A 157 38.30 -28.53 -14.61
C LEU A 157 37.54 -29.82 -14.33
N ASP A 158 37.02 -29.94 -13.12
CA ASP A 158 36.16 -31.05 -12.71
C ASP A 158 34.68 -30.64 -12.86
N LEU A 159 34.01 -31.25 -13.84
CA LEU A 159 32.58 -31.04 -14.09
C LEU A 159 31.72 -32.05 -13.33
N HIS A 160 30.74 -31.55 -12.57
CA HIS A 160 29.76 -32.38 -11.87
C HIS A 160 28.32 -31.98 -12.19
N SER A 161 27.41 -32.94 -12.00
CA SER A 161 25.97 -32.78 -12.20
C SER A 161 25.21 -32.81 -10.87
N THR A 162 25.62 -31.99 -9.90
CA THR A 162 25.03 -31.94 -8.56
C THR A 162 23.98 -30.85 -8.37
N LEU A 163 23.95 -29.85 -9.26
CA LEU A 163 23.04 -28.72 -9.14
C LEU A 163 21.62 -29.10 -9.58
N LYS A 164 20.62 -28.78 -8.76
CA LYS A 164 19.21 -29.13 -9.02
C LYS A 164 18.46 -28.06 -9.81
N THR A 165 18.99 -26.85 -9.85
CA THR A 165 18.40 -25.66 -10.46
C THR A 165 19.14 -25.29 -11.75
N LEU A 166 18.57 -24.38 -12.54
CA LEU A 166 19.26 -23.80 -13.70
C LEU A 166 20.41 -22.90 -13.23
N GLY A 167 21.50 -22.93 -13.99
CA GLY A 167 22.73 -22.21 -13.67
C GLY A 167 23.92 -23.13 -13.42
N PHE A 168 24.89 -22.61 -12.69
CA PHE A 168 26.09 -23.35 -12.29
C PHE A 168 26.65 -22.84 -10.97
N GLU A 169 27.39 -23.70 -10.28
CA GLU A 169 28.24 -23.33 -9.16
C GLU A 169 29.70 -23.48 -9.59
N TYR A 170 30.51 -22.50 -9.26
CA TYR A 170 31.96 -22.49 -9.45
C TYR A 170 32.62 -22.57 -8.08
N GLN A 171 33.52 -23.53 -7.89
CA GLN A 171 34.25 -23.69 -6.64
C GLN A 171 35.75 -23.73 -6.92
N VAL A 172 36.50 -22.85 -6.26
CA VAL A 172 37.97 -22.81 -6.27
C VAL A 172 38.48 -22.66 -4.85
N ALA A 173 39.37 -23.57 -4.47
CA ALA A 173 39.82 -23.78 -3.08
C ALA A 173 38.63 -23.79 -2.10
N GLU A 174 38.54 -22.76 -1.25
CA GLU A 174 37.49 -22.60 -0.23
C GLU A 174 36.36 -21.65 -0.67
N SER A 175 36.46 -21.04 -1.86
CA SER A 175 35.46 -20.10 -2.37
C SER A 175 34.47 -20.77 -3.31
N THR A 176 33.18 -20.57 -3.05
CA THR A 176 32.09 -21.00 -3.93
C THR A 176 31.34 -19.78 -4.45
N VAL A 177 31.21 -19.68 -5.77
CA VAL A 177 30.37 -18.71 -6.46
C VAL A 177 29.18 -19.46 -7.03
N GLU A 178 27.98 -19.09 -6.59
CA GLU A 178 26.73 -19.64 -7.10
C GLU A 178 26.16 -18.70 -8.17
N VAL A 179 25.90 -19.23 -9.36
CA VAL A 179 25.24 -18.52 -10.45
C VAL A 179 23.96 -19.26 -10.79
N THR A 180 22.96 -19.13 -9.91
CA THR A 180 21.62 -19.68 -10.07
C THR A 180 20.61 -18.59 -10.39
N VAL A 181 19.41 -18.99 -10.84
CA VAL A 181 18.31 -18.04 -11.12
C VAL A 181 18.06 -17.13 -9.92
N GLU A 182 17.94 -17.70 -8.72
CA GLU A 182 17.67 -16.94 -7.49
C GLU A 182 18.81 -15.96 -7.18
N SER A 183 20.07 -16.43 -7.16
CA SER A 183 21.22 -15.58 -6.87
C SER A 183 21.36 -14.40 -7.84
N VAL A 184 21.18 -14.66 -9.14
CA VAL A 184 21.27 -13.61 -10.17
C VAL A 184 20.11 -12.64 -10.05
N VAL A 185 18.89 -13.12 -9.82
CA VAL A 185 17.72 -12.26 -9.62
C VAL A 185 17.89 -11.37 -8.40
N ASP A 186 18.39 -11.89 -7.28
CA ASP A 186 18.66 -11.12 -6.07
C ASP A 186 19.65 -9.97 -6.34
N VAL A 187 20.78 -10.28 -6.99
CA VAL A 187 21.78 -9.26 -7.36
C VAL A 187 21.19 -8.21 -8.31
N LEU A 188 20.40 -8.62 -9.29
CA LEU A 188 19.73 -7.68 -10.21
C LEU A 188 18.68 -6.84 -9.47
N LEU A 189 17.94 -7.41 -8.53
CA LEU A 189 16.98 -6.68 -7.70
C LEU A 189 17.66 -5.65 -6.81
N GLU A 190 18.84 -5.94 -6.26
CA GLU A 190 19.63 -4.95 -5.50
C GLU A 190 20.00 -3.74 -6.36
N GLN A 191 20.26 -3.94 -7.66
CA GLN A 191 20.60 -2.86 -8.59
C GLN A 191 19.36 -2.13 -9.15
N VAL A 192 18.28 -2.86 -9.43
CA VAL A 192 17.06 -2.32 -10.06
C VAL A 192 16.14 -1.67 -9.05
N SER A 193 16.04 -2.21 -7.83
CA SER A 193 15.11 -1.71 -6.79
C SER A 193 15.30 -0.23 -6.44
N PRO A 194 16.53 0.30 -6.27
CA PRO A 194 16.73 1.73 -5.99
C PRO A 194 16.19 2.61 -7.12
N ARG A 195 16.46 2.23 -8.37
CA ARG A 195 16.03 2.98 -9.56
C ARG A 195 14.53 2.89 -9.77
N LEU A 196 13.94 1.72 -9.53
CA LEU A 196 12.49 1.53 -9.57
C LEU A 196 11.79 2.42 -8.54
N ARG A 197 12.32 2.46 -7.31
CA ARG A 197 11.80 3.34 -6.25
C ARG A 197 11.86 4.81 -6.66
N GLU A 198 12.99 5.24 -7.24
CA GLU A 198 13.16 6.62 -7.69
C GLU A 198 12.14 7.01 -8.78
N VAL A 199 11.92 6.14 -9.76
CA VAL A 199 10.93 6.35 -10.83
C VAL A 199 9.52 6.41 -10.26
N LEU A 200 9.16 5.47 -9.39
CA LEU A 200 7.85 5.47 -8.73
C LEU A 200 7.65 6.75 -7.93
N ASP A 201 8.60 7.13 -7.07
CA ASP A 201 8.54 8.36 -6.27
C ASP A 201 8.45 9.64 -7.11
N ARG A 202 9.06 9.64 -8.30
CA ARG A 202 8.94 10.77 -9.26
C ARG A 202 7.53 10.88 -9.82
N VAL A 203 6.98 9.77 -10.32
CA VAL A 203 5.61 9.73 -10.88
C VAL A 203 4.57 10.12 -9.83
N MET A 204 4.74 9.70 -8.57
CA MET A 204 3.80 10.08 -7.51
C MET A 204 3.84 11.58 -7.21
N ARG A 205 5.05 12.17 -7.16
CA ARG A 205 5.22 13.61 -6.96
C ARG A 205 4.61 14.44 -8.09
N GLU A 206 4.71 13.98 -9.33
CA GLU A 206 4.06 14.64 -10.48
C GLU A 206 2.53 14.55 -10.41
N ALA A 207 1.99 13.44 -9.90
CA ALA A 207 0.55 13.27 -9.70
C ALA A 207 0.00 14.20 -8.60
N ASP A 208 0.78 14.40 -7.52
CA ASP A 208 0.42 15.33 -6.44
C ASP A 208 0.58 16.80 -6.86
N GLY A 209 1.65 17.13 -7.61
CA GLY A 209 1.95 18.48 -8.08
C GLY A 209 0.97 19.04 -9.13
N LYS A 210 0.21 18.19 -9.82
CA LYS A 210 -0.87 18.61 -10.73
C LYS A 210 -2.16 19.05 -10.02
N LYS A 211 -2.24 18.90 -8.69
CA LYS A 211 -3.41 19.30 -7.89
C LYS A 211 -3.28 20.70 -7.24
N ALA A 212 -2.20 21.44 -7.51
CA ALA A 212 -1.97 22.81 -7.03
C ALA A 212 -2.31 23.86 -8.10
#